data_AF-A0A5A8A3S9-F1
#
_entry.id   AF-A0A5A8A3S9-F1
#
_cell.length_a   1.000
_cell.length_b   1.000
_cell.length_c   1.000
_cell.angle_alpha   90.00
_cell.angle_beta   90.00
_cell.angle_gamma   90.00
#
_symmetry.space_group_name_H-M   'P 1'
#
loop_
_entity.id
_entity.type
_entity.pdbx_description
1 polymer ?
#
loop_
_entity_poly.entity_id
_entity_poly.type
_entity_poly.pdbx_seq_one_letter_code
_entity_poly.pdbx_strand_id
1 'polypeptide(L)' 'MDENDPAWDTDPLWYDRTESGPEPGFILEALAWLFLLTIAGSLALVLALVWLYRLPDRLWRAATRRLLSRGPADLERF' A
#
# COMPACT_ATOMS: atom_id res chain seq x y z
N MET A 1 28.24 -15.23 -25.30
CA MET A 1 27.75 -15.93 -26.48
C MET A 1 28.12 -17.39 -26.28
N ASP A 2 27.13 -18.19 -25.88
CA ASP A 2 27.29 -19.63 -25.70
C ASP A 2 27.47 -20.27 -27.09
N GLU A 3 28.45 -21.15 -27.22
CA GLU A 3 28.84 -21.77 -28.48
C GLU A 3 27.80 -22.79 -28.98
N ASN A 4 26.81 -23.12 -28.13
CA ASN A 4 25.68 -23.99 -28.44
C ASN A 4 24.40 -23.27 -28.88
N ASP A 5 24.39 -21.94 -28.97
CA ASP A 5 23.20 -21.24 -29.46
C ASP A 5 23.03 -21.49 -30.98
N PRO A 6 21.91 -22.08 -31.43
CA PRO A 6 21.64 -22.25 -32.85
C PRO A 6 21.57 -20.87 -33.52
N ALA A 7 22.01 -20.78 -34.77
CA ALA A 7 21.93 -19.56 -35.55
C ALA A 7 20.47 -19.06 -35.57
N TRP A 8 20.30 -17.75 -35.39
CA TRP A 8 19.00 -17.07 -35.23
C TRP A 8 18.02 -17.32 -36.38
N ASP A 9 18.53 -17.69 -37.56
CA ASP A 9 17.76 -18.03 -38.76
C ASP A 9 17.21 -19.47 -38.75
N THR A 10 17.70 -20.33 -37.85
CA THR A 10 17.38 -21.75 -37.78
C THR A 10 16.50 -22.11 -36.58
N ASP A 11 16.29 -21.17 -35.64
CA ASP A 11 15.44 -21.41 -34.48
C ASP A 11 13.98 -20.94 -34.73
N PRO A 12 13.01 -21.86 -34.88
CA PRO A 12 11.60 -21.49 -35.09
C PRO A 12 10.91 -20.86 -33.87
N LEU A 13 11.58 -20.80 -32.71
CA LEU A 13 11.09 -20.15 -31.49
C LEU A 13 11.84 -18.85 -31.16
N TRP A 14 12.63 -18.31 -32.11
CA TRP A 14 13.42 -17.10 -31.90
C TRP A 14 12.59 -15.90 -31.41
N TYR A 15 11.30 -15.81 -31.79
CA TYR A 15 10.37 -14.75 -31.38
C TYR A 15 9.73 -14.97 -30.00
N ASP A 16 9.78 -16.19 -29.46
CA ASP A 16 9.30 -16.55 -28.12
C ASP A 16 10.43 -16.43 -27.09
N ARG A 17 11.68 -16.25 -27.55
CA ARG A 17 12.77 -15.80 -26.70
C ARG A 17 12.43 -14.39 -26.22
N THR A 18 12.03 -14.26 -24.95
CA THR A 18 12.05 -12.98 -24.25
C THR A 18 13.52 -12.61 -24.02
N GLU A 19 14.22 -12.20 -25.07
CA GLU A 19 15.47 -11.49 -24.90
C GLU A 19 15.16 -10.33 -23.96
N SER A 20 15.79 -10.34 -22.79
CA SER A 20 15.64 -9.24 -21.85
C SER A 20 16.10 -8.00 -22.60
N GLY A 21 15.13 -7.16 -22.97
CA GLY A 21 15.40 -5.88 -23.62
C GLY A 21 16.40 -5.08 -22.79
N PRO A 22 17.02 -4.04 -23.37
CA PRO A 22 17.98 -3.23 -22.66
C PRO A 22 17.41 -2.78 -21.31
N GLU A 23 18.25 -2.82 -20.28
CA GLU A 23 17.83 -2.44 -18.92
C GLU A 23 17.12 -1.09 -18.95
N PRO A 24 16.03 -0.94 -18.17
CA PRO A 24 15.29 0.31 -18.13
C PRO A 24 16.24 1.46 -17.76
N GLY A 25 16.31 2.49 -18.61
CA GLY A 25 17.19 3.62 -18.36
C GLY A 25 16.84 4.35 -17.06
N PHE A 26 17.83 5.02 -16.47
CA PHE A 26 17.71 5.72 -15.17
C PHE A 26 16.47 6.61 -15.03
N ILE A 27 16.04 7.28 -16.11
CA ILE A 27 14.84 8.14 -16.09
C ILE A 27 13.58 7.31 -15.87
N LEU A 28 13.45 6.16 -16.52
CA LEU A 28 12.29 5.28 -16.38
C LEU A 28 12.24 4.67 -14.98
N GLU A 29 13.40 4.28 -14.44
CA GLU A 29 13.50 3.78 -13.07
C GLU A 29 13.11 4.86 -12.05
N ALA A 30 13.60 6.10 -12.21
CA ALA A 30 13.23 7.21 -11.35
C ALA A 30 11.72 7.51 -11.40
N LEU A 31 11.12 7.47 -12.60
CA LEU A 31 9.67 7.62 -12.77
C LEU A 31 8.89 6.49 -12.11
N ALA A 32 9.37 5.24 -12.21
CA ALA A 32 8.76 4.10 -11.54
C ALA A 32 8.78 4.27 -10.01
N TRP A 33 9.91 4.70 -9.44
CA TRP A 33 10.00 5.00 -8.01
C TRP A 33 9.08 6.13 -7.57
N LEU A 34 9.02 7.22 -8.35
CA LEU A 34 8.12 8.34 -8.06
C LEU A 34 6.64 7.89 -8.09
N PHE A 35 6.29 7.06 -9.05
CA PHE A 35 4.95 6.49 -9.17
C PHE A 35 4.59 5.62 -7.95
N LEU A 36 5.50 4.72 -7.54
CA LEU A 36 5.32 3.89 -6.36
C LEU A 36 5.19 4.72 -5.08
N LEU A 37 6.01 5.75 -4.91
CA LEU A 37 5.91 6.68 -3.78
C LEU A 37 4.57 7.42 -3.77
N THR A 38 4.05 7.80 -4.93
CA THR A 38 2.75 8.48 -5.05
C THR A 38 1.61 7.56 -4.64
N ILE A 39 1.64 6.30 -5.04
CA ILE A 39 0.67 5.28 -4.63
C ILE A 39 0.75 5.05 -3.12
N ALA A 40 1.94 4.81 -2.59
CA ALA A 40 2.16 4.57 -1.16
C ALA A 40 1.69 5.76 -0.31
N GLY A 41 2.02 6.98 -0.72
CA GLY A 41 1.58 8.22 -0.07
C GLY A 41 0.06 8.35 -0.09
N SER A 42 -0.58 8.05 -1.22
CA SER A 42 -2.05 8.13 -1.36
C SER A 42 -2.76 7.10 -0.47
N LEU A 43 -2.24 5.86 -0.42
CA LEU A 43 -2.76 4.82 0.46
C LEU A 43 -2.61 5.20 1.94
N ALA A 44 -1.45 5.73 2.33
CA ALA A 44 -1.22 6.21 3.69
C ALA A 44 -2.18 7.34 4.07
N LEU A 45 -2.42 8.28 3.14
CA LEU A 45 -3.36 9.39 3.33
C LEU A 45 -4.80 8.89 3.52
N VAL A 46 -5.27 7.98 2.66
CA VAL A 46 -6.61 7.38 2.78
C VAL A 46 -6.75 6.66 4.11
N LEU A 47 -5.75 5.87 4.51
CA LEU A 47 -5.76 5.17 5.79
C LEU A 47 -5.83 6.16 6.96
N ALA A 48 -5.02 7.22 6.94
CA ALA A 48 -5.05 8.27 7.95
C ALA A 48 -6.43 8.93 8.05
N LEU A 49 -7.08 9.22 6.91
CA LEU A 49 -8.44 9.76 6.89
C LEU A 49 -9.46 8.80 7.51
N VAL A 50 -9.39 7.51 7.19
CA VAL A 50 -10.28 6.49 7.78
C VAL A 50 -10.09 6.41 9.30
N TRP A 51 -8.86 6.45 9.78
CA TRP A 51 -8.57 6.46 11.21
C TRP A 51 -9.08 7.73 11.89
N LEU A 52 -8.86 8.89 11.26
CA LEU A 52 -9.35 10.18 11.74
C LEU A 52 -10.88 10.20 11.83
N TYR A 53 -11.56 9.65 10.83
CA TYR A 53 -13.02 9.56 10.84
C TYR A 53 -13.57 8.63 11.93
N ARG A 54 -12.78 7.64 12.38
CA ARG A 54 -13.16 6.71 13.47
C ARG A 54 -12.80 7.23 14.87
N LEU A 55 -12.05 8.33 14.99
CA LEU A 55 -11.72 8.92 16.29
C LEU A 55 -12.94 9.42 17.07
N PRO A 56 -13.91 10.14 16.45
CA PRO A 56 -15.12 10.59 17.15
C PRO A 56 -15.91 9.41 17.75
N ASP A 57 -16.09 8.33 17.00
CA ASP A 57 -16.80 7.13 17.48
C ASP A 57 -16.10 6.48 18.68
N ARG A 58 -14.77 6.42 18.64
CA ARG A 58 -13.99 5.86 19.75
C ARG A 58 -14.04 6.74 20.98
N LEU A 59 -13.95 8.06 20.81
CA LEU A 59 -14.10 9.04 21.89
C LEU A 59 -15.51 8.99 22.49
N TRP A 60 -16.54 8.89 21.66
CA TRP A 60 -17.93 8.76 22.09
C TRP A 60 -18.17 7.47 22.88
N ARG A 61 -17.65 6.33 22.39
CA ARG A 61 -17.71 5.05 23.12
C ARG A 61 -16.94 5.09 24.44
N ALA A 62 -15.79 5.77 24.49
CA ALA A 62 -15.03 5.93 25.72
C ALA A 62 -15.77 6.83 26.73
N ALA A 63 -16.37 7.92 26.27
CA ALA A 63 -17.15 8.84 27.10
C ALA A 63 -18.41 8.17 27.66
N THR A 64 -19.18 7.47 26.82
CA THR A 64 -20.38 6.73 27.25
C THR A 64 -20.04 5.61 28.22
N ARG A 65 -18.95 4.85 28.01
CA ARG A 65 -18.47 3.86 29.00
C ARG A 65 -18.14 4.51 30.33
N ARG A 66 -17.46 5.67 30.34
CA ARG A 66 -17.16 6.41 31.58
C ARG A 66 -18.41 6.91 32.28
N LEU A 67 -19.42 7.38 31.53
CA LEU A 67 -20.71 7.81 32.07
C LEU A 67 -21.51 6.65 32.66
N LEU A 68 -21.57 5.50 31.98
CA LEU A 68 -22.26 4.30 32.47
C LEU A 68 -21.52 3.60 33.63
N SER A 69 -20.19 3.65 33.67
CA SER A 69 -19.42 3.22 34.85
C SER A 69 -19.60 4.15 36.04
N ARG A 70 -20.08 5.38 35.80
CA ARG A 70 -20.59 6.32 36.81
C ARG A 70 -22.07 6.04 37.13
N GLY A 71 -22.45 4.76 37.15
CA GLY A 71 -23.75 4.29 37.60
C GLY A 71 -24.02 4.60 39.09
N PRO A 72 -25.26 4.41 39.56
CA PRO A 72 -25.98 5.20 40.56
C PRO A 72 -25.52 5.08 42.01
N ALA A 73 -24.29 4.64 42.29
CA ALA A 73 -23.78 4.56 43.66
C ALA A 73 -23.48 5.94 44.29
N ASP A 74 -23.43 7.01 43.49
CA ASP A 74 -23.15 8.38 43.94
C ASP A 74 -24.43 9.25 44.03
N LEU A 75 -25.59 8.71 43.62
CA LEU A 75 -26.88 9.39 43.67
C LEU A 75 -27.67 9.10 44.97
N GLU A 76 -27.24 8.14 45.79
CA GLU A 76 -27.80 7.91 47.14
C GLU A 76 -27.11 8.75 48.23
N ARG A 77 -26.22 9.67 47.86
CA ARG A 77 -25.44 10.47 48.81
C ARG A 77 -25.92 11.92 49.00
N PHE A 78 -27.09 12.25 48.46
CA PHE A 78 -27.79 13.52 48.71
C PHE A 78 -29.15 13.28 49.37
#